data_AF-A0A936UUD9-F1
#
_entry.id   AF-A0A936UUD9-F1
#
_cell.length_a   1.000
_cell.length_b   1.000
_cell.length_c   1.000
_cell.angle_alpha   90.00
_cell.angle_beta   90.00
_cell.angle_gamma   90.00
#
_symmetry.space_group_name_H-M   'P 1'
#
loop_
_entity.id
_entity.type
_entity.pdbx_description
1 polymer ?
#
loop_
_entity_poly.entity_id
_entity_poly.type
_entity_poly.pdbx_seq_one_letter_code
_entity_poly.pdbx_strand_id
1 'polypeptide(L)' 'MTDLVAGVDSSTQSCKVVVCDAETGEVCRSAVDRGPGVPRRYVAALTALHG' A
#
# COMPACT_ATOMS: atom_id res chain seq x y z
N MET A 1 16.78 13.14 3.08
CA MET A 1 16.37 12.01 2.23
C MET A 1 15.13 11.47 2.89
N THR A 2 13.96 11.57 2.26
CA THR A 2 12.72 11.08 2.88
C THR A 2 12.58 9.61 2.56
N ASP A 3 12.94 8.78 3.54
CA ASP A 3 12.69 7.34 3.46
C ASP A 3 11.17 7.12 3.48
N LEU A 4 10.69 6.24 2.61
CA LEU A 4 9.27 5.88 2.54
C LEU A 4 9.09 4.44 2.97
N VAL A 5 8.08 4.19 3.80
CA VAL A 5 7.68 2.84 4.24
C VAL A 5 6.29 2.52 3.73
N ALA A 6 6.05 1.24 3.42
CA ALA A 6 4.74 0.76 3.01
C ALA A 6 4.12 -0.10 4.10
N GLY A 7 2.96 0.32 4.61
CA GLY A 7 2.08 -0.51 5.42
C GLY A 7 1.13 -1.32 4.53
N VAL A 8 1.04 -2.63 4.78
CA VAL A 8 0.17 -3.54 4.04
C VAL A 8 -0.82 -4.18 5.01
N ASP A 9 -2.11 -3.99 4.75
CA ASP A 9 -3.20 -4.66 5.46
C ASP A 9 -4.00 -5.50 4.46
N SER A 10 -4.10 -6.80 4.74
CA SER A 10 -4.72 -7.75 3.81
C SER A 10 -5.73 -8.65 4.48
N SER A 11 -6.87 -8.80 3.82
CA SER A 11 -7.92 -9.74 4.16
C SER A 11 -8.27 -10.62 2.95
N THR A 12 -9.19 -11.54 3.13
CA THR A 12 -9.70 -12.41 2.05
C THR A 12 -10.36 -11.61 0.92
N GLN A 13 -10.94 -10.45 1.23
CA GLN A 13 -11.80 -9.68 0.32
C GLN A 13 -11.24 -8.31 -0.03
N SER A 14 -10.18 -7.88 0.64
CA SER A 14 -9.57 -6.58 0.40
C SER A 14 -8.07 -6.62 0.65
N CYS A 15 -7.36 -5.72 -0.01
CA CYS A 15 -5.99 -5.38 0.31
C CYS A 15 -5.85 -3.86 0.31
N LYS A 16 -5.29 -3.29 1.37
CA LYS A 16 -4.95 -1.88 1.49
C LYS A 16 -3.45 -1.72 1.61
N VAL A 17 -2.91 -0.78 0.83
CA VAL A 17 -1.51 -0.35 0.92
C VAL A 17 -1.49 1.14 1.25
N VAL A 18 -0.66 1.52 2.21
CA VAL A 18 -0.41 2.91 2.59
C VAL A 18 1.09 3.15 2.51
N VAL A 19 1.50 4.22 1.87
CA VAL A 19 2.89 4.69 1.86
C VAL A 19 2.97 5.90 2.77
N CYS A 20 3.88 5.83 3.74
CA CYS A 20 4.14 6.90 4.69
C CYS A 20 5.60 7.35 4.61
N ASP A 21 5.83 8.61 4.97
CA ASP A 21 7.15 9.08 5.34
C ASP A 21 7.64 8.34 6.60
N ALA A 22 8.86 7.81 6.56
CA ALA A 22 9.39 6.95 7.61
C ALA A 22 9.74 7.70 8.89
N GLU A 23 10.08 8.99 8.79
CA GLU A 23 10.50 9.80 9.94
C GLU A 23 9.31 10.38 10.69
N THR A 24 8.29 10.83 9.96
CA THR A 24 7.13 11.56 10.51
C THR A 24 5.87 10.71 10.61
N GLY A 25 5.77 9.63 9.83
CA GLY A 25 4.57 8.83 9.69
C GLY A 25 3.46 9.47 8.84
N GLU A 26 3.73 10.61 8.18
CA GLU A 26 2.75 11.26 7.32
C GLU A 26 2.35 10.34 6.16
N VAL A 27 1.04 10.22 5.91
CA VAL A 27 0.53 9.42 4.79
C VAL A 27 0.75 10.17 3.48
N CYS A 28 1.71 9.69 2.68
CA CYS A 28 1.98 10.26 1.37
C CYS A 28 0.99 9.76 0.32
N ARG A 29 0.66 8.46 0.32
CA ARG A 29 -0.21 7.82 -0.68
C ARG A 29 -0.95 6.61 -0.11
N SER A 30 -2.09 6.25 -0.70
CA SER A 30 -2.77 4.99 -0.36
C SER A 30 -3.54 4.40 -1.54
N ALA A 31 -3.68 3.07 -1.53
CA ALA A 31 -4.44 2.32 -2.52
C ALA A 31 -5.21 1.17 -1.85
N VAL A 32 -6.38 0.83 -2.39
CA VAL A 32 -7.21 -0.30 -1.94
C VAL A 32 -7.70 -1.08 -3.15
N ASP A 33 -7.54 -2.40 -3.13
CA ASP A 33 -8.19 -3.32 -4.07
C ASP A 33 -9.22 -4.19 -3.33
N ARG A 34 -10.30 -4.57 -4.03
CA ARG A 34 -11.44 -5.32 -3.48
C ARG A 34 -11.84 -6.44 -4.43
N GLY A 35 -12.05 -7.63 -3.88
CA GLY A 35 -12.54 -8.79 -4.63
C GLY A 35 -12.17 -10.12 -3.98
N PRO A 36 -12.62 -11.25 -4.53
CA PRO A 36 -12.13 -12.56 -4.11
C PRO A 36 -10.69 -12.79 -4.63
N GLY A 37 -9.77 -13.22 -3.76
CA GLY A 37 -8.40 -13.62 -4.17
C GLY A 37 -7.37 -12.48 -4.30
N VAL A 38 -7.58 -11.38 -3.59
CA VAL A 38 -6.72 -10.16 -3.61
C VAL A 38 -5.23 -10.33 -3.25
N PRO A 39 -4.73 -11.37 -2.56
CA PRO A 39 -3.32 -11.45 -2.16
C PRO A 39 -2.29 -11.50 -3.31
N ARG A 40 -2.69 -11.65 -4.59
CA ARG A 40 -1.73 -11.62 -5.73
C ARG A 40 -1.49 -10.23 -6.32
N ARG A 41 -2.10 -9.16 -5.77
CA ARG A 41 -2.03 -7.80 -6.34
C ARG A 41 -1.25 -6.77 -5.51
N TYR A 42 -0.55 -7.17 -4.43
CA TYR A 42 0.28 -6.26 -3.63
C TYR A 42 1.27 -5.44 -4.46
N VAL A 43 1.87 -6.07 -5.46
CA VAL A 43 2.82 -5.41 -6.37
C VAL A 43 2.13 -4.33 -7.20
N ALA A 44 0.91 -4.55 -7.70
CA ALA A 44 0.19 -3.55 -8.48
C ALA A 44 -0.15 -2.30 -7.63
N ALA A 45 -0.53 -2.50 -6.37
CA ALA A 45 -0.76 -1.39 -5.44
C ALA A 45 0.54 -0.64 -5.09
N LEU A 46 1.66 -1.34 -4.88
CA LEU A 46 2.96 -0.70 -4.64
C LEU A 46 3.52 0.02 -5.89
N THR A 47 3.34 -0.56 -7.08
CA THR A 47 3.71 0.04 -8.37
C THR A 47 2.83 1.25 -8.69
N ALA A 48 1.55 1.27 -8.33
CA ALA A 48 0.72 2.48 -8.49
C ALA A 48 1.17 3.65 -7.58
N LEU A 49 1.94 3.36 -6.53
CA LEU A 49 2.46 4.35 -5.58
C LEU A 49 3.94 4.67 -5.80
N HIS A 50 4.61 4.02 -6.76
CA HIS A 50 5.91 4.41 -7.30
C HIS A 50 5.68 4.89 -8.73
N GLY A 51 5.88 6.20 -8.98
CA GLY A 51 5.88 6.73 -10.35
C GLY A 51 6.94 6.06 -11.21
#